data_AF-A0A9N9PJ18-F1
#
_entry.id   AF-A0A9N9PJ18-F1
#
_cell.length_a   1.000
_cell.length_b   1.000
_cell.length_c   1.000
_cell.angle_alpha   90.00
_cell.angle_beta   90.00
_cell.angle_gamma   90.00
#
_symmetry.space_group_name_H-M   'P 1'
#
loop_
_entity.id
_entity.type
_entity.pdbx_description
1 polymer ?
#
loop_
_entity_poly.entity_id
_entity_poly.type
_entity_poly.pdbx_seq_one_letter_code
_entity_poly.pdbx_strand_id
1 'polypeptide(L)'
;NDMTGYIGKKPESVGVIIDFVDPDLTSFLKKLVTTYASIPSTDTKCGYACSDHASWQKAGYPSAFTIEGEFSDSNPYIHTANDIIGHLSFDHMLEFSK
;
A
#
# COMPACT_ATOMS: atom_id res chain seq x y z
N ASN A 1 5.11 -4.12 0.56
CA ASN A 1 4.23 -3.34 -0.34
C ASN A 1 3.76 -4.27 -1.43
N ASP A 2 2.57 -4.07 -1.98
CA ASP A 2 1.97 -4.86 -3.07
C ASP A 2 0.95 -3.96 -3.75
N MET A 3 0.97 -3.90 -5.08
CA MET A 3 0.33 -2.89 -5.92
C MET A 3 0.80 -1.46 -5.55
N THR A 4 1.78 -0.92 -6.31
CA THR A 4 2.44 0.35 -5.99
C THR A 4 2.34 1.37 -7.13
N GLY A 5 1.53 1.11 -8.15
CA GLY A 5 1.68 1.77 -9.45
C GLY A 5 0.44 2.50 -9.93
N TYR A 6 -0.75 2.15 -9.49
CA TYR A 6 -1.97 2.76 -9.99
C TYR A 6 -2.44 3.88 -9.07
N ILE A 7 -2.66 5.07 -9.64
CA ILE A 7 -3.27 6.19 -8.92
C ILE A 7 -4.79 6.11 -9.11
N GLY A 8 -5.52 5.94 -8.02
CA GLY A 8 -6.98 5.91 -8.00
C GLY A 8 -7.65 7.24 -8.32
N LYS A 9 -8.96 7.31 -8.06
CA LYS A 9 -9.77 8.54 -8.23
C LYS A 9 -9.64 9.51 -7.06
N LYS A 10 -9.25 9.02 -5.88
CA LYS A 10 -8.96 9.81 -4.69
C LYS A 10 -7.61 10.51 -4.83
N PRO A 11 -7.35 11.57 -4.02
CA PRO A 11 -6.05 12.21 -4.02
C PRO A 11 -4.92 11.19 -3.81
N GLU A 12 -3.85 11.36 -4.60
CA GLU A 12 -2.68 10.49 -4.56
C GLU A 12 -2.10 10.38 -3.15
N SER A 13 -1.85 9.15 -2.71
CA SER A 13 -1.32 8.87 -1.38
C SER A 13 -0.74 7.46 -1.30
N VAL A 14 0.14 7.23 -0.33
CA VAL A 14 0.52 5.88 0.08
C VAL A 14 -0.56 5.34 1.02
N GLY A 15 -1.28 4.31 0.61
CA GLY A 15 -2.18 3.58 1.50
C GLY A 15 -1.40 2.79 2.54
N VAL A 16 -1.70 2.98 3.81
CA VAL A 16 -1.09 2.24 4.92
C VAL A 16 -2.15 1.33 5.53
N ILE A 17 -1.92 0.02 5.45
CA ILE A 17 -2.84 -0.99 5.96
C ILE A 17 -2.70 -1.08 7.48
N ILE A 18 -3.83 -1.04 8.18
CA ILE A 18 -3.89 -1.01 9.66
C ILE A 18 -4.54 -2.26 10.28
N ASP A 19 -4.89 -3.26 9.48
CA ASP A 19 -5.36 -4.57 9.92
C ASP A 19 -4.40 -5.69 9.53
N PHE A 20 -4.31 -6.74 10.35
CA PHE A 20 -3.40 -7.88 10.16
C PHE A 20 -1.90 -7.52 10.08
N VAL A 21 -1.50 -6.45 10.77
CA VAL A 21 -0.12 -5.91 10.83
C VAL A 21 0.29 -5.61 12.27
N ASP A 22 1.57 -5.34 12.49
CA ASP A 22 2.11 -4.85 13.75
C ASP A 22 1.95 -3.32 13.88
N PRO A 23 1.33 -2.80 14.97
CA PRO A 23 1.08 -1.37 15.13
C PRO A 23 2.34 -0.50 15.24
N ASP A 24 3.40 -1.00 15.87
CA ASP A 24 4.64 -0.23 16.10
C ASP A 24 5.44 -0.10 14.81
N LEU A 25 5.60 -1.20 14.07
CA LEU A 25 6.24 -1.20 12.75
C LEU A 25 5.42 -0.37 11.75
N THR A 26 4.10 -0.45 11.80
CA THR A 26 3.21 0.39 10.96
C THR A 26 3.37 1.88 11.30
N SER A 27 3.48 2.23 12.58
CA SER A 27 3.72 3.61 13.00
C SER A 27 5.09 4.13 12.58
N PHE A 28 6.12 3.27 12.61
CA PHE A 28 7.43 3.57 12.07
C PHE A 28 7.37 3.81 10.56
N LEU A 29 6.68 2.96 9.81
CA LEU A 29 6.50 3.10 8.36
C LEU A 29 5.80 4.42 7.99
N LYS A 30 4.76 4.84 8.73
CA LYS A 30 4.11 6.15 8.53
C LYS A 30 5.08 7.33 8.72
N LYS A 31 6.01 7.23 9.68
CA LYS A 31 7.06 8.25 9.87
C LYS A 31 8.00 8.30 8.67
N LEU A 32 8.38 7.15 8.11
CA LEU A 32 9.23 7.09 6.91
C LEU A 32 8.53 7.75 5.72
N VAL A 33 7.27 7.40 5.45
CA VAL A 33 6.48 8.04 4.37
C VAL A 33 6.41 9.55 4.58
N THR A 34 6.05 10.01 5.79
CA THR A 34 5.96 11.45 6.09
C THR A 34 7.29 12.19 5.91
N THR A 35 8.42 11.52 6.16
CA THR A 35 9.75 12.14 6.13
C THR A 35 10.35 12.15 4.73
N TYR A 36 10.13 11.10 3.94
CA TYR A 36 10.89 10.83 2.72
C TYR A 36 10.04 10.80 1.44
N ALA A 37 8.74 10.50 1.53
CA ALA A 37 7.85 10.55 0.38
C ALA A 37 7.41 11.98 0.09
N SER A 38 7.10 12.26 -1.18
CA SER A 38 6.58 13.55 -1.63
C SER A 38 5.05 13.61 -1.61
N ILE A 39 4.39 12.47 -1.38
CA ILE A 39 2.94 12.32 -1.27
C ILE A 39 2.53 11.92 0.16
N PRO A 40 1.30 12.26 0.62
CA PRO A 40 0.85 11.90 1.95
C PRO A 40 0.56 10.39 2.08
N SER A 41 0.37 9.92 3.31
CA SER A 41 -0.20 8.59 3.57
C SER A 41 -1.68 8.67 3.95
N THR A 42 -2.44 7.63 3.63
CA THR A 42 -3.82 7.43 4.12
C THR A 42 -3.96 6.09 4.82
N ASP A 43 -4.67 6.05 5.95
CA ASP A 43 -4.96 4.80 6.66
C ASP A 43 -6.08 4.04 5.93
N THR A 44 -5.88 2.75 5.68
CA THR A 44 -6.87 1.92 5.01
C THR A 44 -6.87 0.50 5.55
N LYS A 45 -7.89 -0.28 5.19
CA LYS A 45 -8.06 -1.67 5.65
C LYS A 45 -8.35 -2.57 4.48
N CYS A 46 -7.77 -3.76 4.51
CA CYS A 46 -8.12 -4.83 3.57
C CYS A 46 -9.40 -5.58 3.99
N GLY A 47 -9.62 -5.73 5.30
CA GLY A 47 -10.72 -6.51 5.87
C GLY A 47 -10.44 -8.02 5.95
N TYR A 48 -9.30 -8.49 5.43
CA TYR A 48 -8.85 -9.88 5.47
C TYR A 48 -7.33 -9.96 5.27
N ALA A 49 -6.76 -11.17 5.36
CA ALA A 49 -5.36 -11.45 5.03
C ALA A 49 -5.10 -11.26 3.51
N CYS A 50 -4.92 -10.02 3.07
CA CYS A 50 -4.98 -9.64 1.65
C CYS A 50 -3.69 -9.84 0.86
N SER A 51 -2.53 -9.91 1.52
CA SER A 51 -1.23 -10.13 0.87
C SER A 51 -0.26 -10.78 1.87
N ASP A 52 0.99 -10.99 1.48
CA ASP A 52 1.95 -11.84 2.19
C ASP A 52 2.30 -11.38 3.61
N HIS A 53 2.15 -10.08 3.92
CA HIS A 53 2.35 -9.54 5.28
C HIS A 53 1.56 -10.32 6.34
N ALA A 54 0.35 -10.75 6.01
CA ALA A 54 -0.51 -11.49 6.94
C ALA A 54 0.08 -12.85 7.34
N SER A 55 0.87 -13.49 6.48
CA SER A 55 1.58 -14.74 6.79
C SER A 55 2.64 -14.52 7.88
N TRP A 56 3.39 -13.41 7.79
CA TRP A 56 4.38 -13.03 8.80
C TRP A 56 3.73 -12.68 10.13
N GLN A 57 2.66 -11.87 10.10
CA GLN A 57 1.90 -11.54 11.30
C GLN A 57 1.36 -12.78 12.00
N LYS A 58 0.78 -13.72 11.24
CA LYS A 58 0.24 -14.98 11.77
C LYS A 58 1.32 -15.86 12.42
N ALA A 59 2.55 -15.80 11.92
CA ALA A 59 3.69 -16.50 12.48
C ALA A 59 4.32 -15.77 13.70
N GLY A 60 3.78 -14.61 14.10
CA GLY A 60 4.24 -13.83 15.25
C GLY A 60 5.39 -12.86 14.95
N TYR A 61 5.72 -12.63 13.68
CA TYR A 61 6.73 -11.66 13.27
C TYR A 61 6.09 -10.31 12.95
N PRO A 62 6.65 -9.19 13.43
CA PRO A 62 6.17 -7.86 13.07
C PRO A 62 6.19 -7.66 11.55
N SER A 63 5.05 -7.24 11.00
CA SER A 63 4.91 -6.92 9.58
C SER A 63 4.11 -5.64 9.41
N ALA A 64 4.41 -4.89 8.35
CA ALA A 64 3.66 -3.70 7.96
C ALA A 64 3.46 -3.73 6.44
N PHE A 65 2.43 -3.04 5.97
CA PHE A 65 2.00 -3.15 4.59
C PHE A 65 1.47 -1.82 4.05
N THR A 66 1.96 -1.46 2.87
CA THR A 66 1.48 -0.33 2.08
C THR A 66 1.01 -0.79 0.71
N ILE A 67 0.04 -0.04 0.19
CA ILE A 67 -0.61 -0.22 -1.11
C ILE A 67 -0.74 1.15 -1.79
N GLU A 68 -0.93 1.17 -3.10
CA GLU A 68 -1.04 2.35 -4.00
C GLU A 68 -2.07 3.43 -3.64
N GLY A 69 -2.84 3.26 -2.57
CA GLY A 69 -3.82 4.25 -2.10
C GLY A 69 -4.82 3.63 -1.14
N GLU A 70 -6.01 4.23 -1.02
CA GLU A 70 -7.07 3.62 -0.24
C GLU A 70 -7.56 2.33 -0.90
N PHE A 71 -7.71 1.24 -0.14
CA PHE A 71 -8.09 -0.08 -0.67
C PHE A 71 -9.43 -0.07 -1.44
N SER A 72 -10.35 0.83 -1.10
CA SER A 72 -11.63 1.01 -1.80
C SER A 72 -11.50 1.61 -3.21
N ASP A 73 -10.32 2.12 -3.55
CA ASP A 73 -10.00 2.84 -4.79
C ASP A 73 -8.78 2.24 -5.52
N SER A 74 -8.46 0.97 -5.21
CA SER A 74 -7.41 0.20 -5.87
C SER A 74 -7.70 -0.02 -7.36
N ASN A 75 -6.64 -0.38 -8.09
CA ASN A 75 -6.69 -0.68 -9.52
C ASN A 75 -7.88 -1.60 -9.89
N PRO A 76 -8.87 -1.13 -10.67
CA PRO A 76 -10.03 -1.93 -11.05
C PRO A 76 -9.70 -3.02 -12.08
N TYR A 77 -8.48 -3.03 -12.63
CA TYR A 77 -8.04 -3.98 -13.65
C TYR A 77 -7.30 -5.20 -13.08
N ILE A 78 -7.03 -5.26 -11.77
CA ILE A 78 -6.34 -6.40 -11.14
C ILE A 78 -7.00 -7.72 -11.48
N HIS A 79 -6.18 -8.77 -11.66
CA HIS A 79 -6.63 -10.11 -12.04
C HIS A 79 -7.37 -10.19 -13.39
N THR A 80 -7.15 -9.22 -14.28
CA THR A 80 -7.65 -9.24 -15.65
C THR A 80 -6.50 -9.08 -16.64
N ALA A 81 -6.76 -9.34 -17.93
CA ALA A 81 -5.80 -9.07 -19.00
C ALA A 81 -5.50 -7.57 -19.20
N ASN A 82 -6.29 -6.68 -18.58
CA ASN A 82 -6.10 -5.24 -18.64
C ASN A 82 -5.23 -4.70 -17.50
N ASP A 83 -4.66 -5.56 -16.64
CA ASP A 83 -3.64 -5.13 -15.69
C ASP A 83 -2.31 -4.89 -16.44
N ILE A 84 -2.18 -3.70 -17.02
CA ILE A 84 -1.10 -3.34 -17.94
C ILE A 84 -0.37 -2.09 -17.49
N ILE A 85 0.91 -1.98 -17.87
CA ILE A 85 1.80 -0.83 -17.56
C ILE A 85 1.16 0.51 -17.99
N GLY A 86 0.34 0.53 -19.04
CA GLY A 86 -0.33 1.74 -19.53
C GLY A 86 -1.30 2.37 -18.52
N HIS A 87 -1.68 1.68 -17.45
CA HIS A 87 -2.49 2.22 -16.35
C HIS A 87 -1.67 2.67 -15.14
N LEU A 88 -0.35 2.49 -15.16
CA LEU A 88 0.52 2.74 -14.01
C LEU A 88 1.30 4.06 -14.14
N SER A 89 1.62 4.65 -13.00
CA SER A 89 2.48 5.83 -12.86
C SER A 89 3.84 5.42 -12.30
N PHE A 90 4.90 5.70 -13.05
CA PHE A 90 6.28 5.47 -12.59
C PHE A 90 6.70 6.43 -11.47
N ASP A 91 6.17 7.66 -11.49
CA ASP A 91 6.41 8.63 -10.42
C ASP A 91 5.77 8.15 -9.10
N HIS A 92 4.59 7.52 -9.18
CA HIS A 92 3.95 6.92 -8.01
C HIS A 92 4.78 5.74 -7.47
N MET A 93 5.23 4.83 -8.36
CA MET A 93 6.09 3.70 -7.97
C MET A 93 7.42 4.16 -7.33
N LEU A 94 7.93 5.31 -7.76
CA LEU A 94 9.14 5.89 -7.17
C LEU A 94 8.93 6.25 -5.70
N GLU A 95 7.74 6.75 -5.30
CA GLU A 95 7.44 7.04 -3.90
C GLU A 95 7.55 5.81 -2.99
N PHE A 96 7.21 4.62 -3.50
CA PHE A 96 7.35 3.35 -2.77
C PHE A 96 8.76 2.78 -2.78
N SER A 97 9.65 3.30 -3.63
CA SER A 97 11.03 2.82 -3.81
C SER A 97 12.07 3.65 -3.04
N LYS A 98 11.69 4.82 -2.52
CA LYS A 98 12.51 5.68 -1.67
C LYS A 98 12.73 5.04 -0.29
#